data_AF-A0A1J5SQ26-F1
#
_entry.id   AF-A0A1J5SQ26-F1
#
_cell.length_a   1.000
_cell.length_b   1.000
_cell.length_c   1.000
_cell.angle_alpha   90.00
_cell.angle_beta   90.00
_cell.angle_gamma   90.00
#
_symmetry.space_group_name_H-M   'P 1'
#
loop_
_entity.id
_entity.type
_entity.pdbx_description
1 polymer ?
#
loop_
_entity_poly.entity_id
_entity_poly.type
_entity_poly.pdbx_seq_one_letter_code
_entity_poly.pdbx_strand_id
1 'polypeptide(L)' 'MVTRTELCEMVRSGRTAIEYRLLGVLMRPRMFTEADEKELEALKELITRYDELMAVCLEPPEMPEAVGDADGDTK' A
#
# COMPACT_ATOMS: atom_id res chain seq x y z
N MET A 1 -4.60 12.92 14.21
CA MET A 1 -3.90 12.91 12.90
C MET A 1 -3.35 11.51 12.73
N VAL A 2 -3.52 10.91 11.56
CA VAL A 2 -2.91 9.61 11.23
C VAL A 2 -1.48 9.89 10.77
N THR A 3 -0.50 9.20 11.37
CA THR A 3 0.91 9.29 10.98
C THR A 3 1.16 8.54 9.67
N ARG A 4 2.24 8.87 8.97
CA ARG A 4 2.67 8.13 7.77
C ARG A 4 2.86 6.63 8.07
N THR A 5 3.43 6.29 9.22
CA THR A 5 3.62 4.90 9.64
C THR A 5 2.29 4.16 9.78
N GLU A 6 1.31 4.76 10.48
CA GLU A 6 -0.03 4.19 10.62
C GLU A 6 -0.72 4.03 9.26
N LEU A 7 -0.59 5.01 8.37
CA LEU A 7 -1.10 4.91 7.00
C LEU A 7 -0.48 3.71 6.26
N CYS A 8 0.83 3.53 6.35
CA CYS A 8 1.53 2.43 5.71
C CYS A 8 1.24 1.06 6.33
N GLU A 9 0.92 0.99 7.61
CA GLU A 9 0.39 -0.23 8.24
C GLU A 9 -1.02 -0.56 7.74
N MET A 10 -1.88 0.44 7.59
CA MET A 10 -3.22 0.25 7.02
C MET A 10 -3.15 -0.21 5.56
N VAL A 11 -2.29 0.39 4.74
CA VAL A 11 -2.08 -0.03 3.34
C VAL A 11 -1.59 -1.48 3.27
N ARG A 12 -0.59 -1.87 4.08
CA ARG A 12 -0.11 -3.26 4.16
C ARG A 12 -1.23 -4.22 4.56
N SER A 13 -2.00 -3.87 5.59
CA SER A 13 -3.10 -4.70 6.08
C SER A 13 -4.20 -4.87 5.03
N GLY A 14 -4.55 -3.79 4.32
CA GLY A 14 -5.52 -3.83 3.22
C GLY A 14 -5.04 -4.72 2.07
N ARG A 15 -3.77 -4.61 1.68
CA ARG A 15 -3.17 -5.48 0.64
C ARG A 15 -3.27 -6.95 1.02
N THR A 16 -2.89 -7.30 2.24
CA THR A 16 -3.00 -8.68 2.75
C THR A 16 -4.45 -9.19 2.76
N ALA A 17 -5.43 -8.35 3.12
CA ALA A 17 -6.84 -8.73 3.07
C ALA A 17 -7.30 -9.06 1.64
N ILE A 18 -6.82 -8.32 0.64
CA ILE A 18 -7.13 -8.56 -0.77
C ILE A 18 -6.51 -9.88 -1.24
N GLU A 19 -5.27 -10.18 -0.86
CA GLU A 19 -4.61 -11.45 -1.17
C GLU A 19 -5.37 -12.65 -0.58
N TYR A 20 -5.84 -12.54 0.68
CA TYR A 20 -6.69 -13.57 1.27
C TYR A 20 -8.00 -13.73 0.53
N ARG A 21 -8.60 -12.64 0.06
CA ARG A 21 -9.82 -12.71 -0.74
C ARG A 21 -9.58 -13.39 -2.09
N LEU A 22 -8.48 -13.08 -2.76
CA LEU A 22 -8.05 -13.73 -4.00
C LEU A 22 -7.91 -15.24 -3.81
N LEU A 23 -7.19 -15.66 -2.77
CA LEU A 23 -7.05 -17.07 -2.41
C LEU A 23 -8.41 -17.71 -2.14
N GLY A 24 -9.28 -17.01 -1.41
CA GLY A 24 -10.64 -17.47 -1.11
C GLY A 24 -11.53 -17.66 -2.34
N VAL A 25 -11.31 -16.93 -3.44
CA VAL A 25 -11.99 -17.16 -4.73
C VAL A 25 -11.42 -18.39 -5.44
N LEU A 26 -10.10 -18.54 -5.46
CA LEU A 26 -9.42 -19.66 -6.12
C LEU A 26 -9.69 -21.02 -5.43
N MET A 27 -9.90 -21.01 -4.12
CA MET A 27 -10.10 -22.23 -3.32
C MET A 27 -11.57 -22.61 -3.08
N ARG A 28 -12.54 -21.94 -3.71
CA ARG A 28 -13.96 -22.23 -3.47
C ARG A 28 -14.29 -23.69 -3.82
N PRO A 29 -14.99 -24.44 -2.95
CA PRO A 29 -15.34 -25.85 -3.21
C PRO A 29 -16.59 -25.94 -4.11
N ARG A 30 -16.59 -25.19 -5.21
CA ARG A 30 -17.66 -25.20 -6.22
C ARG A 30 -17.07 -24.96 -7.60
N MET A 31 -17.85 -25.24 -8.64
CA MET A 31 -17.49 -24.89 -10.01
C MET A 31 -17.21 -23.39 -10.14
N PHE A 32 -16.19 -23.07 -10.91
CA PHE A 32 -15.82 -21.69 -11.23
C PHE A 32 -16.86 -21.07 -12.15
N THR A 33 -17.26 -19.84 -11.87
CA THR A 33 -18.34 -19.12 -12.57
C THR A 33 -17.84 -17.79 -13.11
N GLU A 34 -18.58 -17.19 -14.04
CA GLU A 34 -18.30 -15.84 -14.55
C GLU A 34 -18.25 -14.79 -13.41
N ALA A 35 -19.03 -14.99 -12.33
CA ALA A 35 -18.96 -14.13 -11.16
C ALA A 35 -17.60 -14.22 -10.44
N ASP A 36 -16.99 -15.41 -10.40
CA ASP A 36 -15.64 -15.57 -9.84
C ASP A 36 -14.59 -14.91 -10.73
N GLU A 37 -14.73 -15.01 -12.05
CA GLU A 37 -13.84 -14.35 -13.00
C GLU A 37 -13.86 -12.82 -12.84
N LYS A 38 -15.06 -12.23 -12.76
CA LYS A 38 -15.23 -10.80 -12.50
C LYS A 38 -14.65 -10.40 -11.14
N GLU A 39 -14.84 -11.23 -10.12
CA GLU A 39 -14.26 -10.99 -8.80
C GLU A 39 -12.73 -11.05 -8.83
N LEU A 40 -12.13 -12.03 -9.51
CA LEU A 40 -10.68 -12.10 -9.67
C LEU A 40 -10.11 -10.89 -10.39
N GLU A 41 -10.77 -10.42 -11.46
CA GLU A 41 -10.30 -9.26 -12.22
C GLU A 41 -10.34 -7.98 -11.37
N ALA A 42 -11.44 -7.77 -10.64
CA ALA A 42 -11.55 -6.65 -9.70
C ALA A 42 -10.50 -6.72 -8.58
N LEU A 43 -10.21 -7.91 -8.05
CA LEU A 43 -9.19 -8.10 -7.02
C LEU A 43 -7.77 -7.83 -7.55
N LYS A 44 -7.46 -8.23 -8.78
CA LYS A 44 -6.16 -7.92 -9.42
C LYS A 44 -5.98 -6.42 -9.63
N GLU A 45 -6.99 -5.74 -10.14
CA GLU A 45 -6.95 -4.28 -10.29
C GLU A 45 -6.74 -3.58 -8.95
N LEU A 46 -7.40 -4.08 -7.90
CA LEU A 46 -7.24 -3.54 -6.56
C LEU A 46 -5.84 -3.79 -5.97
N ILE A 47 -5.23 -4.95 -6.23
CA ILE A 47 -3.83 -5.23 -5.85
C ILE A 47 -2.90 -4.21 -6.50
N THR A 48 -3.04 -3.94 -7.81
CA THR A 48 -2.20 -2.97 -8.52
C THR A 48 -2.25 -1.60 -7.85
N ARG A 49 -3.45 -1.12 -7.47
CA ARG A 49 -3.60 0.16 -6.75
C ARG A 49 -2.94 0.15 -5.37
N TYR A 50 -2.99 -0.98 -4.66
CA TYR A 50 -2.30 -1.12 -3.38
C TYR A 50 -0.78 -1.21 -3.53
N ASP A 51 -0.27 -1.79 -4.62
CA ASP A 51 1.17 -1.82 -4.93
C ASP A 51 1.70 -0.40 -5.19
N GLU A 52 0.92 0.46 -5.86
CA GLU A 52 1.24 1.89 -6.03
C GLU A 52 1.29 2.63 -4.68
N LEU A 53 0.32 2.38 -3.79
CA LEU A 53 0.31 2.97 -2.44
C LEU A 53 1.47 2.45 -1.58
N MET A 54 1.85 1.18 -1.76
CA MET A 54 2.99 0.57 -1.08
C MET A 54 4.32 1.18 -1.51
N ALA A 55 4.47 1.57 -2.79
CA ALA A 55 5.68 2.24 -3.27
C ALA A 55 5.92 3.54 -2.48
N VAL A 56 4.88 4.34 -2.25
CA VAL A 56 4.93 5.56 -1.43
C VAL A 56 5.34 5.27 0.02
N CYS A 57 5.01 4.09 0.53
CA CYS A 57 5.39 3.66 1.89
C CYS A 57 6.85 3.17 2.00
N LEU A 58 7.47 2.81 0.88
CA LEU A 58 8.86 2.35 0.83
C LEU A 58 9.85 3.51 0.59
N GLU A 59 9.38 4.65 0.11
CA GLU A 59 10.21 5.84 -0.04
C GLU A 59 10.67 6.35 1.34
N PRO A 60 11.97 6.64 1.56
CA PRO A 60 12.39 7.30 2.79
C PRO A 60 11.65 8.65 2.90
N PRO A 61 11.25 9.07 4.12
CA PRO A 61 10.62 10.37 4.28
C PRO A 61 11.56 11.44 3.74
N GLU A 62 11.03 12.40 2.96
CA GLU A 62 11.78 13.59 2.57
C GLU A 62 12.28 14.25 3.85
N MET A 63 13.58 14.11 4.10
CA MET A 63 14.23 14.89 5.14
C MET A 63 14.11 16.34 4.68
N PRO A 64 13.52 17.25 5.47
CA PRO A 64 13.59 18.66 5.12
C PRO A 64 15.07 18.98 4.95
N GLU A 65 15.44 19.51 3.77
CA GLU A 65 16.78 20.03 3.54
C GLU A 65 17.11 20.89 4.75
N ALA A 66 18.21 20.55 5.44
CA ALA A 66 18.71 21.39 6.50
C ALA A 66 18.99 22.74 5.84
N VAL A 67 18.07 23.68 6.01
CA VAL A 67 18.31 25.09 5.76
C VAL A 67 19.38 25.44 6.77
N GLY A 68 20.63 25.32 6.32
CA GLY A 68 21.78 25.81 7.04
C GLY A 68 21.70 27.33 7.01
N ASP A 69 20.83 27.88 7.85
CA ASP A 69 20.79 29.30 8.10
C ASP A 69 21.85 29.65 9.14
N ALA A 70 22.80 30.44 8.63
CA ALA A 70 23.41 31.60 9.25
C ALA A 70 24.31 31.39 10.49
N ASP A 71 25.59 31.65 10.22
CA ASP A 71 26.34 32.79 10.78
C ASP A 71 26.64 32.77 12.28
N GLY A 72 27.94 32.79 12.60
CA GLY A 72 28.41 33.05 13.96
C GLY A 72 29.75 32.42 14.30
N ASP A 73 30.85 33.01 13.81
CA ASP A 73 32.05 33.15 14.65
C ASP A 73 32.93 34.29 14.11
N THR A 74 32.64 35.54 14.51
CA THR A 74 33.38 36.31 15.52
C THR A 74 34.69 35.71 16.04
N LYS A 75 35.85 36.10 15.49
CA LYS A 75 36.83 37.00 16.15
C LYS A 75 38.04 37.32 15.27
#